data_AF-A0A7J5WDH3-F1
#
_entry.id   AF-A0A7J5WDH3-F1
#
_cell.length_a   1.000
_cell.length_b   1.000
_cell.length_c   1.000
_cell.angle_alpha   90.00
_cell.angle_beta   90.00
_cell.angle_gamma   90.00
#
_symmetry.space_group_name_H-M   'P 1'
#
loop_
_entity.id
_entity.type
_entity.pdbx_description
1 polymer ?
#
loop_
_entity_poly.entity_id
_entity_poly.type
_entity_poly.pdbx_seq_one_letter_code
_entity_poly.pdbx_strand_id
1 'polypeptide(L)'
;MMYFWLVLLFVAGTVGAIMLISFGGSTYTPHDAEMHASEYAGTVREAHGPVTLFLWVSYAAIAIFSVWYAWLHWSEFAEMFRMM
;
A
#
# COMPACT_ATOMS: atom_id res chain seq x y z
N MET A 1 -15.41 -19.65 18.85
CA MET A 1 -14.02 -19.31 19.26
C MET A 1 -13.07 -19.15 18.08
N MET A 2 -13.19 -19.94 17.00
CA MET A 2 -12.26 -19.91 15.85
C MET A 2 -12.17 -18.59 15.07
N TYR A 3 -13.13 -17.67 15.22
CA TYR A 3 -13.16 -16.39 14.49
C TYR A 3 -12.72 -15.17 15.31
N PHE A 4 -12.48 -15.34 16.62
CA PHE A 4 -12.17 -14.21 17.50
C PHE A 4 -10.86 -13.52 17.12
N TRP A 5 -9.85 -14.29 16.74
CA TRP A 5 -8.54 -13.81 16.29
C TRP A 5 -8.64 -13.01 15.00
N LEU A 6 -9.53 -13.39 14.07
CA LEU A 6 -9.76 -12.65 12.83
C LEU A 6 -10.39 -11.28 13.12
N VAL A 7 -11.31 -11.20 14.08
CA VAL A 7 -11.90 -9.93 14.52
C VAL A 7 -10.82 -9.02 15.14
N LEU A 8 -9.93 -9.57 15.97
CA LEU A 8 -8.82 -8.80 16.53
C LEU A 8 -7.85 -8.29 15.46
N LEU A 9 -7.54 -9.13 14.47
CA LEU A 9 -6.69 -8.75 13.32
C LEU A 9 -7.32 -7.62 12.50
N PHE A 10 -8.64 -7.71 12.27
CA PHE A 10 -9.39 -6.69 11.55
C PHE A 10 -9.41 -5.35 12.29
N VAL A 11 -9.67 -5.38 13.60
CA VAL A 11 -9.67 -4.17 14.44
C VAL A 11 -8.28 -3.54 14.48
N ALA A 12 -7.23 -4.33 14.69
CA ALA A 12 -5.85 -3.85 14.69
C ALA A 12 -5.43 -3.27 13.34
N GLY A 13 -5.80 -3.93 12.23
CA GLY A 13 -5.54 -3.46 10.87
C GLY A 13 -6.26 -2.14 10.57
N THR A 14 -7.51 -2.01 11.01
CA THR A 14 -8.30 -0.78 10.84
C THR A 14 -7.69 0.39 11.61
N VAL A 15 -7.31 0.17 12.88
CA VAL A 15 -6.65 1.22 13.69
C VAL A 15 -5.30 1.61 13.09
N GLY A 16 -4.52 0.63 12.64
CA GLY A 16 -3.25 0.87 11.95
C GLY A 16 -3.42 1.68 10.67
N ALA A 17 -4.42 1.36 9.84
CA ALA A 17 -4.73 2.11 8.63
C ALA A 17 -5.13 3.56 8.94
N ILE A 18 -6.00 3.78 9.94
CA ILE A 18 -6.40 5.12 10.39
C ILE A 18 -5.20 5.94 10.86
N MET A 19 -4.30 5.35 11.66
CA MET A 19 -3.06 6.01 12.07
C MET A 19 -2.20 6.38 10.86
N LEU A 20 -1.98 5.46 9.93
CA LEU A 20 -1.13 5.70 8.76
C LEU A 20 -1.69 6.78 7.84
N ILE A 21 -3.00 6.82 7.65
CA ILE A 21 -3.68 7.91 6.92
C ILE A 21 -3.46 9.24 7.63
N SER A 22 -3.53 9.25 8.97
CA SER A 22 -3.40 10.47 9.77
C SER A 22 -1.97 11.02 9.82
N PHE A 23 -0.96 10.15 9.77
CA PHE A 23 0.46 10.54 9.81
C PHE A 23 1.10 10.71 8.43
N GLY A 24 0.49 10.19 7.36
CA GLY A 24 1.04 10.18 6.00
C GLY A 24 1.20 11.55 5.34
N GLY A 25 0.65 12.63 5.91
CA GLY A 25 0.65 13.99 5.34
C GLY A 25 1.52 15.01 6.06
N SER A 26 2.29 14.65 7.10
CA SER A 26 2.91 15.64 7.98
C SER A 26 4.19 16.30 7.47
N THR A 27 4.85 15.73 6.44
CA THR A 27 6.20 16.15 6.03
C THR A 27 6.27 16.80 4.65
N TYR A 28 5.21 16.73 3.83
CA TYR A 28 5.18 17.36 2.51
C TYR A 28 3.87 18.09 2.32
N THR A 29 3.91 19.42 2.29
CA THR A 29 2.69 20.23 2.22
C THR A 29 2.18 20.35 0.78
N PRO A 30 0.88 20.62 0.57
CA PRO A 30 0.36 20.94 -0.76
C PRO A 30 1.11 22.12 -1.43
N HIS A 31 1.62 23.06 -0.63
CA HIS A 31 2.40 24.19 -1.12
C HIS A 31 3.76 23.77 -1.67
N ASP A 32 4.43 22.83 -0.99
CA ASP A 32 5.68 22.25 -1.49
C ASP A 32 5.45 21.47 -2.79
N ALA A 33 4.31 20.79 -2.88
CA ALA A 33 3.90 20.05 -4.08
C ALA A 33 3.69 20.97 -5.30
N GLU A 34 3.12 22.15 -5.08
CA GLU A 34 2.93 23.18 -6.12
C GLU A 34 4.24 23.85 -6.55
N MET A 35 5.15 24.09 -5.59
CA MET A 35 6.47 24.68 -5.84
C MET A 35 7.36 23.78 -6.70
N HIS A 36 7.23 22.46 -6.56
CA HIS A 36 8.00 21.48 -7.33
C HIS A 36 7.22 20.89 -8.51
N ALA A 37 6.05 21.46 -8.84
CA ALA A 37 5.24 20.97 -9.93
C ALA A 37 5.84 21.33 -11.29
N SER A 38 6.08 20.33 -12.14
CA SER A 38 6.50 20.54 -13.53
C SER A 38 5.29 20.83 -14.41
N GLU A 39 5.39 21.86 -15.24
CA GLU A 39 4.34 22.24 -16.18
C GLU A 39 4.58 21.61 -17.55
N TYR A 40 3.61 20.86 -18.05
CA TYR A 40 3.60 20.25 -19.36
C TYR A 40 2.60 20.95 -20.27
N ALA A 41 3.10 21.44 -21.41
CA ALA A 41 2.31 22.08 -22.47
C ALA A 41 1.39 23.22 -22.00
N GLY A 42 1.74 23.93 -20.91
CA GLY A 42 0.95 25.03 -20.36
C GLY A 42 -0.44 24.64 -19.85
N THR A 43 -0.74 23.34 -19.73
CA THR A 43 -2.10 22.82 -19.49
C THR A 43 -2.15 21.84 -18.32
N VAL A 44 -1.08 21.07 -18.10
CA VAL A 44 -1.00 20.06 -17.04
C VAL A 44 0.13 20.41 -16.09
N ARG A 45 -0.16 20.50 -14.80
CA ARG A 45 0.85 20.64 -13.74
C ARG A 45 0.92 19.34 -12.96
N GLU A 46 2.05 18.66 -13.03
CA GLU A 46 2.30 17.43 -12.30
C GLU A 46 3.08 17.72 -11.03
N ALA A 47 2.39 17.63 -9.89
CA ALA A 47 3.00 17.75 -8.58
C ALA A 47 3.82 16.48 -8.27
N HIS A 48 5.12 16.63 -8.08
CA HIS A 48 6.03 15.55 -7.70
C HIS A 48 6.24 15.58 -6.19
N GLY A 49 5.43 14.82 -5.46
CA GLY A 49 5.58 14.62 -4.02
C GLY A 49 6.21 13.27 -3.67
N PRO A 50 6.83 13.14 -2.48
CA PRO A 50 7.25 11.85 -1.97
C PRO A 50 6.04 10.93 -1.77
N VAL A 51 6.24 9.63 -2.02
CA VAL A 51 5.23 8.60 -1.73
C VAL A 51 4.88 8.65 -0.24
N THR A 52 3.59 8.73 0.08
CA THR A 52 3.13 8.86 1.47
C THR A 52 3.48 7.62 2.28
N LEU A 53 3.68 7.79 3.59
CA LEU A 53 3.94 6.66 4.50
C LEU A 53 2.81 5.62 4.44
N PHE A 54 1.56 6.07 4.30
CA PHE A 54 0.41 5.20 4.07
C PHE A 54 0.62 4.29 2.85
N LEU A 55 0.98 4.88 1.71
CA LEU A 55 1.17 4.12 0.47
C LEU A 55 2.35 3.14 0.59
N TRP A 56 3.45 3.54 1.23
CA TRP A 56 4.57 2.66 1.53
C TRP A 56 4.16 1.45 2.37
N VAL A 57 3.37 1.65 3.42
CA VAL A 57 2.91 0.54 4.26
C VAL A 57 1.92 -0.34 3.50
N SER A 58 1.02 0.24 2.69
CA SER A 58 0.14 -0.55 1.81
C SER A 58 0.94 -1.42 0.83
N TYR A 59 1.97 -0.88 0.18
CA TYR A 59 2.84 -1.65 -0.71
C TYR A 59 3.56 -2.77 0.02
N ALA A 60 4.10 -2.51 1.21
CA ALA A 60 4.74 -3.54 2.02
C ALA A 60 3.75 -4.64 2.42
N ALA A 61 2.54 -4.29 2.85
CA ALA A 61 1.51 -5.24 3.22
C ALA A 61 1.09 -6.14 2.04
N ILE A 62 0.89 -5.55 0.85
CA ILE A 62 0.57 -6.30 -0.37
C ILE A 62 1.72 -7.22 -0.75
N ALA A 63 2.97 -6.73 -0.73
CA ALA A 63 4.13 -7.55 -1.06
C ALA A 63 4.29 -8.75 -0.11
N ILE A 64 4.16 -8.53 1.21
CA ILE A 64 4.21 -9.59 2.22
C ILE A 64 3.09 -10.61 1.98
N PHE A 65 1.86 -10.13 1.74
CA PHE A 65 0.72 -11.01 1.47
C PHE A 65 0.93 -11.83 0.19
N SER A 66 1.42 -11.22 -0.89
CA SER A 66 1.69 -11.92 -2.15
C SER A 66 2.74 -13.02 -1.98
N VAL A 67 3.83 -12.75 -1.27
CA VAL A 67 4.87 -13.76 -0.98
C VAL A 67 4.30 -14.88 -0.12
N TRP A 68 3.57 -14.54 0.94
CA TRP A 68 2.92 -15.52 1.81
C TRP A 68 1.93 -16.41 1.05
N TYR A 69 1.09 -15.81 0.21
CA TYR A 69 0.10 -16.51 -0.60
C TYR A 69 0.77 -17.44 -1.63
N ALA A 70 1.79 -16.95 -2.33
CA ALA A 70 2.57 -17.75 -3.28
C ALA A 70 3.26 -18.94 -2.61
N TRP A 71 3.77 -18.77 -1.39
CA TRP A 71 4.33 -19.86 -0.60
C TRP A 71 3.28 -20.91 -0.26
N LEU A 72 2.13 -20.48 0.28
CA LEU A 72 1.08 -21.40 0.74
C LEU A 72 0.51 -22.24 -0.41
N HIS A 73 0.36 -21.63 -1.58
CA HIS A 73 -0.22 -22.25 -2.77
C HIS A 73 0.86 -22.70 -3.79
N TRP A 74 2.12 -22.87 -3.36
CA TRP A 74 3.23 -23.18 -4.25
C TRP A 74 3.01 -24.46 -5.08
N SER A 75 2.38 -25.49 -4.49
CA SER A 75 2.06 -26.73 -5.19
C SER A 75 1.05 -26.52 -6.32
N GLU A 76 0.02 -25.70 -6.09
CA GLU A 76 -1.00 -25.36 -7.09
C GLU A 76 -0.38 -24.57 -8.24
N PHE A 77 0.51 -23.61 -7.92
CA PHE A 77 1.26 -22.87 -8.93
C PHE A 77 2.17 -23.79 -9.74
N ALA A 78 2.90 -24.70 -9.09
CA ALA A 78 3.78 -25.65 -9.77
C ALA A 78 3.01 -26.60 -10.71
N GLU A 79 1.81 -27.04 -10.31
CA GLU A 79 0.93 -27.84 -11.15
C GLU A 79 0.41 -27.05 -12.35
N MET A 80 -0.05 -25.80 -12.15
CA MET A 80 -0.49 -24.93 -13.24
C MET A 80 0.62 -24.68 -14.27
N PHE A 81 1.86 -24.43 -13.83
CA PHE A 81 3.01 -24.27 -14.72
C PHE A 81 3.37 -25.56 -15.48
N ARG A 82 3.09 -26.73 -14.90
CA ARG A 82 3.31 -28.01 -15.57
C ARG A 82 2.25 -28.32 -16.63
N MET A 83 1.06 -27.73 -16.53
CA MET A 83 -0.04 -27.91 -17.48
C MET A 83 -0.01 -26.91 -18.64
N MET A 84 0.83 -25.87 -18.57
CA MET A 84 1.04 -24.86 -19.61
C MET A 84 2.16 -25.28 -20.56
#